data_AF-A0A811UZP2-F1
#
_entry.id   AF-A0A811UZP2-F1
#
_cell.length_a   1.000
_cell.length_b   1.000
_cell.length_c   1.000
_cell.angle_alpha   90.00
_cell.angle_beta   90.00
_cell.angle_gamma   90.00
#
_symmetry.space_group_name_H-M   'P 1'
#
loop_
_entity.id
_entity.type
_entity.pdbx_description
1 polymer ?
#
loop_
_entity_poly.entity_id
_entity_poly.type
_entity_poly.pdbx_seq_one_letter_code
_entity_poly.pdbx_strand_id
1 'polypeptide(L)'
;MELKGFLEVFILILCTLPSALAENICDKYMRELAQKQSAFVQCSTLHSVPVRLCNGCESQYSEMQGIYFIMREEKNCTQKFFDKDRINIVSTTQAILTSLWAKAYCDDCFASNNSGAFDNKTREFENCLRDHKGEECALCLPHYLDLNGFYVGLDKHNNGQVCYDMQDSMNRTREHWSKDLKCCHRQFNPLIFLIACGIAAILPALFYASTYALTKRQERNHGI
;
A
#
# COMPACT_ATOMS: atom_id res chain seq x y z
N MET A 1 -9.74 -25.88 71.65
CA MET A 1 -8.84 -24.74 71.34
C MET A 1 -8.48 -24.78 69.85
N GLU A 2 -9.46 -24.97 68.96
CA GLU A 2 -9.21 -25.21 67.51
C GLU A 2 -10.05 -24.29 66.62
N LEU A 3 -11.24 -23.89 67.07
CA LEU A 3 -12.17 -23.07 66.27
C LEU A 3 -11.72 -21.61 66.08
N LYS A 4 -10.91 -21.08 67.01
CA LYS A 4 -10.44 -19.69 66.98
C LYS A 4 -9.35 -19.47 65.92
N GLY A 5 -8.50 -20.48 65.70
CA GLY A 5 -7.47 -20.46 64.65
C GLY A 5 -8.06 -20.56 63.25
N PHE A 6 -9.12 -21.38 63.07
CA PHE A 6 -9.83 -21.47 61.79
C PHE A 6 -10.54 -20.16 61.41
N LEU A 7 -11.17 -19.47 62.38
CA LEU A 7 -11.87 -18.21 62.13
C LEU A 7 -10.91 -17.08 61.74
N GLU A 8 -9.73 -16.99 62.37
CA GLU A 8 -8.72 -15.97 62.02
C GLU A 8 -8.08 -16.23 60.65
N VAL A 9 -7.83 -17.50 60.30
CA VAL A 9 -7.36 -17.87 58.96
C VAL A 9 -8.43 -17.58 57.89
N PHE A 10 -9.70 -17.86 58.17
CA PHE A 10 -10.80 -17.56 57.24
C PHE A 10 -11.00 -16.05 57.03
N ILE A 11 -10.86 -15.24 58.09
CA ILE A 11 -10.94 -13.77 58.01
C ILE A 11 -9.75 -13.18 57.23
N LEU A 12 -8.54 -13.70 57.42
CA LEU A 12 -7.36 -13.31 56.64
C LEU A 12 -7.48 -13.67 55.15
N ILE A 13 -8.09 -14.82 54.82
CA ILE A 13 -8.35 -15.23 53.43
C ILE A 13 -9.47 -14.39 52.80
N LEU A 14 -10.53 -14.08 53.55
CA LEU A 14 -11.63 -13.21 53.09
C LEU A 14 -11.22 -11.74 52.90
N CYS A 15 -10.24 -11.24 53.67
CA CYS A 15 -9.73 -9.87 53.52
C CYS A 15 -8.69 -9.70 52.40
N THR A 16 -8.05 -10.78 51.91
CA THR A 16 -7.01 -10.71 50.88
C THR A 16 -7.54 -11.01 49.47
N LEU A 17 -8.66 -11.74 49.34
CA LEU A 17 -9.31 -11.98 48.05
C LEU A 17 -9.79 -10.72 47.30
N PRO A 18 -10.34 -9.67 47.95
CA PRO A 18 -10.86 -8.50 47.23
C PRO A 18 -9.74 -7.68 46.56
N SER A 19 -8.54 -7.68 47.13
CA SER A 19 -7.39 -6.89 46.64
C SER A 19 -6.68 -7.54 45.45
N ALA A 20 -6.77 -8.87 45.32
CA ALA A 20 -6.18 -9.62 44.22
C ALA A 20 -7.03 -9.57 42.92
N LEU A 21 -8.28 -9.09 43.00
CA LEU A 21 -9.24 -9.09 41.89
C LEU A 21 -9.58 -7.69 41.36
N ALA A 22 -8.93 -6.63 41.84
CA ALA A 22 -9.04 -5.31 41.23
C ALA A 22 -7.98 -5.17 40.13
N GLU A 23 -8.27 -5.68 38.94
CA GLU A 23 -7.44 -5.44 37.76
C GLU A 23 -7.35 -3.92 37.52
N ASN A 24 -6.13 -3.37 37.52
CA ASN A 24 -5.92 -1.97 37.22
C ASN A 24 -6.40 -1.70 35.78
N ILE A 25 -7.27 -0.70 35.59
CA ILE A 25 -7.84 -0.33 34.29
C ILE A 25 -6.77 -0.11 33.21
N CYS A 26 -5.60 0.39 33.59
CA CYS A 26 -4.48 0.61 32.67
C CYS A 26 -3.83 -0.71 32.23
N ASP A 27 -3.76 -1.72 33.11
CA ASP A 27 -3.23 -3.03 32.74
C ASP A 27 -4.20 -3.77 31.82
N LYS A 28 -5.51 -3.55 32.00
CA LYS A 28 -6.54 -4.01 31.07
C LYS A 28 -6.37 -3.38 29.68
N TYR A 29 -6.31 -2.05 29.59
CA TYR A 29 -6.12 -1.35 28.30
C TYR A 29 -4.81 -1.73 27.62
N MET A 30 -3.72 -1.91 28.37
CA MET A 30 -2.45 -2.36 27.81
C MET A 30 -2.56 -3.77 27.21
N ARG A 31 -3.25 -4.70 27.89
CA ARG A 31 -3.52 -6.05 27.35
C ARG A 31 -4.38 -6.00 26.10
N GLU A 32 -5.46 -5.21 26.11
CA GLU A 32 -6.34 -5.07 24.94
C GLU A 32 -5.60 -4.43 23.76
N LEU A 33 -4.82 -3.37 23.98
CA LEU A 33 -3.99 -2.75 22.95
C LEU A 33 -3.00 -3.76 22.36
N ALA A 34 -2.30 -4.54 23.19
CA ALA A 34 -1.37 -5.57 22.69
C ALA A 34 -2.09 -6.62 21.83
N GLN A 35 -3.30 -7.04 22.22
CA GLN A 35 -4.12 -7.96 21.43
C GLN A 35 -4.56 -7.35 20.10
N LYS A 36 -5.04 -6.09 20.08
CA LYS A 36 -5.47 -5.42 18.84
C LYS A 36 -4.31 -5.13 17.90
N GLN A 37 -3.15 -4.72 18.43
CA GLN A 37 -1.92 -4.57 17.65
C GLN A 37 -1.49 -5.91 17.03
N SER A 38 -1.50 -6.99 17.81
CA SER A 38 -1.17 -8.33 17.31
C SER A 38 -2.14 -8.79 16.22
N ALA A 39 -3.45 -8.54 16.39
CA ALA A 39 -4.48 -8.87 15.40
C ALA A 39 -4.28 -8.10 14.09
N PHE A 40 -3.95 -6.80 14.16
CA PHE A 40 -3.65 -6.00 12.97
C PHE A 40 -2.40 -6.50 12.25
N VAL A 41 -1.32 -6.84 12.97
CA VAL A 41 -0.11 -7.43 12.39
C VAL A 41 -0.40 -8.77 11.71
N GLN A 42 -1.18 -9.63 12.37
CA GLN A 42 -1.58 -10.92 11.82
C GLN A 42 -2.40 -10.72 10.54
N CYS A 43 -3.41 -9.86 10.57
CA CYS A 43 -4.24 -9.55 9.41
C CYS A 43 -3.40 -9.03 8.24
N SER A 44 -2.51 -8.07 8.51
CA SER A 44 -1.61 -7.47 7.51
C SER A 44 -0.74 -8.52 6.83
N THR A 45 -0.23 -9.48 7.61
CA THR A 45 0.61 -10.56 7.09
C THR A 45 -0.18 -11.52 6.21
N LEU A 46 -1.39 -11.88 6.63
CA LEU A 46 -2.27 -12.79 5.89
C LEU A 46 -2.80 -12.17 4.58
N HIS A 47 -2.89 -10.85 4.50
CA HIS A 47 -3.32 -10.10 3.31
C HIS A 47 -2.16 -9.49 2.52
N SER A 48 -0.97 -10.11 2.57
CA SER A 48 0.21 -9.62 1.87
C SER A 48 0.26 -10.00 0.39
N VAL A 49 -0.40 -11.09 -0.04
CA VAL A 49 -0.36 -11.59 -1.43
C VAL A 49 -1.66 -12.31 -1.81
N PRO A 50 -2.47 -11.82 -2.77
CA PRO A 50 -2.47 -10.45 -3.29
C PRO A 50 -2.67 -9.44 -2.16
N VAL A 51 -2.17 -8.21 -2.36
CA VAL A 51 -2.23 -7.21 -1.30
C VAL A 51 -3.68 -6.77 -1.10
N ARG A 52 -4.16 -6.93 0.14
CA ARG A 52 -5.50 -6.51 0.60
C ARG A 52 -5.42 -5.95 2.02
N LEU A 53 -4.38 -5.19 2.31
CA LEU A 53 -4.11 -4.65 3.63
C LEU A 53 -5.22 -3.68 4.05
N CYS A 54 -5.63 -2.79 3.14
CA CYS A 54 -6.52 -1.69 3.50
C CYS A 54 -7.95 -2.19 3.67
N ASN A 55 -8.50 -2.84 2.64
CA ASN A 55 -9.87 -3.35 2.68
C ASN A 55 -10.01 -4.59 3.58
N GLY A 56 -8.97 -5.43 3.66
CA GLY A 56 -9.00 -6.67 4.44
C GLY A 56 -8.78 -6.47 5.94
N CYS A 57 -8.10 -5.38 6.35
CA CYS A 57 -7.70 -5.15 7.73
C CYS A 57 -8.19 -3.83 8.34
N GLU A 58 -9.16 -3.16 7.71
CA GLU A 58 -9.75 -1.90 8.19
C GLU A 58 -10.27 -2.01 9.62
N SER A 59 -11.03 -3.07 9.91
CA SER A 59 -11.61 -3.30 11.24
C SER A 59 -10.52 -3.45 12.31
N GLN A 60 -9.50 -4.27 12.05
CA GLN A 60 -8.40 -4.51 12.98
C GLN A 60 -7.58 -3.23 13.21
N TYR A 61 -7.37 -2.43 12.16
CA TYR A 61 -6.71 -1.14 12.26
C TYR A 61 -7.52 -0.16 13.12
N SER A 62 -8.83 -0.03 12.85
CA SER A 62 -9.74 0.87 13.58
C SER A 62 -9.85 0.50 15.06
N GLU A 63 -10.00 -0.78 15.39
CA GLU A 63 -10.03 -1.26 16.77
C GLU A 63 -8.72 -0.99 17.52
N MET A 64 -7.57 -1.17 16.85
CA MET A 64 -6.25 -0.83 17.39
C MET A 64 -6.11 0.66 17.67
N GLN A 65 -6.56 1.53 16.74
CA GLN A 65 -6.55 2.98 16.95
C GLN A 65 -7.46 3.39 18.11
N GLY A 66 -8.67 2.81 18.18
CA GLY A 66 -9.65 3.11 19.22
C GLY A 66 -9.13 2.81 20.62
N ILE A 67 -8.56 1.62 20.84
CA ILE A 67 -8.03 1.27 22.17
C ILE A 67 -6.78 2.10 22.54
N TYR A 68 -5.93 2.42 21.58
CA TYR A 68 -4.79 3.32 21.80
C TYR A 68 -5.26 4.73 22.22
N PHE A 69 -6.29 5.26 21.55
CA PHE A 69 -6.87 6.55 21.87
C PHE A 69 -7.43 6.60 23.30
N ILE A 70 -8.25 5.61 23.68
CA ILE A 70 -8.82 5.48 25.03
C ILE A 70 -7.69 5.43 26.08
N MET A 71 -6.64 4.65 25.82
CA MET A 71 -5.51 4.51 26.75
C MET A 71 -4.71 5.82 26.91
N ARG A 72 -4.62 6.66 25.86
CA ARG A 72 -3.96 7.96 25.89
C ARG A 72 -4.75 9.03 26.63
N GLU A 73 -6.08 8.98 26.60
CA GLU A 73 -6.95 9.93 27.31
C GLU A 73 -6.95 9.70 28.82
N GLU A 74 -6.73 8.47 29.27
CA GLU A 74 -6.66 8.14 30.68
C GLU A 74 -5.34 8.63 31.31
N LYS A 75 -5.40 9.70 32.12
CA LYS A 75 -4.23 10.35 32.73
C LYS A 75 -3.35 9.38 33.50
N ASN A 76 -3.95 8.45 34.24
CA ASN A 76 -3.22 7.46 35.03
C ASN A 76 -2.42 6.50 34.14
N CYS A 77 -2.96 6.15 32.96
CA CYS A 77 -2.30 5.25 32.02
C CYS A 77 -1.20 5.98 31.25
N THR A 78 -1.44 7.23 30.84
CA THR A 78 -0.43 8.13 30.27
C THR A 78 0.79 8.25 31.18
N GLN A 79 0.57 8.50 32.48
CA GLN A 79 1.66 8.58 33.44
C GLN A 79 2.35 7.24 33.73
N LYS A 80 1.73 6.09 33.43
CA LYS A 80 2.27 4.76 33.70
C LYS A 80 3.03 4.16 32.52
N PHE A 81 2.56 4.38 31.29
CA PHE A 81 3.02 3.65 30.10
C PHE A 81 3.61 4.55 29.01
N PHE A 82 3.37 5.85 29.05
CA PHE A 82 3.80 6.78 28.02
C PHE A 82 4.91 7.69 28.55
N ASP A 83 5.91 7.92 27.71
CA ASP A 83 7.06 8.80 27.99
C ASP A 83 7.81 8.41 29.29
N LYS A 84 7.74 7.15 29.70
CA LYS A 84 8.40 6.60 30.89
C LYS A 84 9.79 6.04 30.63
N ASP A 85 10.07 5.70 29.37
CA ASP A 85 11.34 5.13 28.95
C ASP A 85 11.82 5.81 27.66
N ARG A 86 13.11 5.66 27.35
CA ARG A 86 13.74 6.32 26.18
C ARG A 86 13.19 5.83 24.85
N ILE A 87 12.62 4.63 24.80
CA ILE A 87 12.12 3.98 23.59
C ILE A 87 10.64 4.29 23.39
N ASN A 88 9.90 4.57 24.47
CA ASN A 88 8.46 4.79 24.50
C ASN A 88 7.71 3.69 23.74
N ILE A 89 7.93 2.43 24.16
CA ILE A 89 7.58 1.22 23.38
C ILE A 89 6.13 1.23 22.89
N VAL A 90 5.18 1.64 23.74
CA VAL A 90 3.75 1.68 23.40
C VAL A 90 3.50 2.67 22.25
N SER A 91 4.02 3.89 22.35
CA SER A 91 3.88 4.91 21.31
C SER A 91 4.62 4.53 20.03
N THR A 92 5.83 3.99 20.15
CA THR A 92 6.66 3.58 19.00
C THR A 92 6.02 2.43 18.24
N THR A 93 5.49 1.42 18.93
CA THR A 93 4.78 0.30 18.31
C THR A 93 3.53 0.81 17.57
N GLN A 94 2.73 1.66 18.21
CA GLN A 94 1.57 2.27 17.57
C GLN A 94 1.96 3.07 16.32
N ALA A 95 3.04 3.87 16.40
CA ALA A 95 3.52 4.68 15.29
C ALA A 95 3.95 3.83 14.09
N ILE A 96 4.65 2.72 14.32
CA ILE A 96 5.04 1.79 13.26
C ILE A 96 3.81 1.23 12.55
N LEU A 97 2.82 0.74 13.30
CA LEU A 97 1.60 0.15 12.73
C LEU A 97 0.74 1.20 12.00
N THR A 98 0.67 2.41 12.55
CA THR A 98 0.00 3.55 11.90
C THR A 98 0.74 3.95 10.62
N SER A 99 2.07 3.91 10.61
CA SER A 99 2.88 4.24 9.44
C SER A 99 2.72 3.21 8.31
N LEU A 100 2.46 1.94 8.65
CA LEU A 100 2.19 0.90 7.65
C LEU A 100 0.91 1.21 6.88
N TRP A 101 -0.17 1.57 7.60
CA TRP A 101 -1.45 2.00 7.01
C TRP A 101 -1.28 3.26 6.14
N ALA A 102 -0.59 4.28 6.66
CA ALA A 102 -0.37 5.54 5.95
C ALA A 102 0.50 5.35 4.69
N LYS A 103 1.55 4.53 4.76
CA LYS A 103 2.44 4.25 3.62
C LYS A 103 1.74 3.47 2.50
N ALA A 104 0.70 2.70 2.84
CA ALA A 104 -0.16 2.02 1.89
C ALA A 104 -1.29 2.91 1.35
N TYR A 105 -1.35 4.19 1.76
CA TYR A 105 -2.39 5.14 1.37
C TYR A 105 -3.80 4.59 1.62
N CYS A 106 -4.01 3.85 2.70
CA CYS A 106 -5.26 3.13 2.91
C CYS A 106 -6.49 4.03 3.06
N ASP A 107 -6.31 5.27 3.53
CA ASP A 107 -7.41 6.23 3.62
C ASP A 107 -7.99 6.56 2.22
N ASP A 108 -7.16 6.52 1.18
CA ASP A 108 -7.60 6.76 -0.21
C ASP A 108 -8.51 5.64 -0.75
N CYS A 109 -8.42 4.42 -0.21
CA CYS A 109 -9.31 3.32 -0.60
C CYS A 109 -10.77 3.69 -0.29
N PHE A 110 -10.99 4.40 0.82
CA PHE A 110 -12.32 4.73 1.33
C PHE A 110 -12.77 6.14 0.91
N ALA A 111 -11.84 7.00 0.51
CA ALA A 111 -12.14 8.31 -0.05
C ALA A 111 -13.11 8.17 -1.23
N SER A 112 -14.28 8.84 -1.16
CA SER A 112 -15.29 8.82 -2.22
C SER A 112 -15.70 7.42 -2.71
N ASN A 113 -15.57 6.39 -1.88
CA ASN A 113 -15.79 4.99 -2.24
C ASN A 113 -14.92 4.51 -3.43
N ASN A 114 -13.67 4.98 -3.51
CA ASN A 114 -12.73 4.63 -4.58
C ASN A 114 -12.54 3.12 -4.74
N SER A 115 -12.34 2.39 -3.64
CA SER A 115 -12.17 0.93 -3.67
C SER A 115 -13.42 0.23 -4.18
N GLY A 116 -14.62 0.65 -3.74
CA GLY A 116 -15.87 0.07 -4.23
C GLY A 116 -16.08 0.30 -5.73
N ALA A 117 -15.75 1.50 -6.23
CA ALA A 117 -15.81 1.80 -7.65
C ALA A 117 -14.78 0.98 -8.47
N PHE A 118 -13.56 0.84 -7.94
CA PHE A 118 -12.50 0.02 -8.54
C PHE A 118 -12.89 -1.46 -8.61
N ASP A 119 -13.43 -2.00 -7.52
CA ASP A 119 -13.85 -3.40 -7.42
C ASP A 119 -15.00 -3.71 -8.38
N ASN A 120 -15.92 -2.76 -8.58
CA ASN A 120 -16.98 -2.94 -9.57
C ASN A 120 -16.42 -3.06 -10.99
N LYS A 121 -15.53 -2.14 -11.39
CA LYS A 121 -14.88 -2.17 -12.71
C LYS A 121 -14.01 -3.40 -12.90
N THR A 122 -13.31 -3.83 -11.85
CA THR A 122 -12.51 -5.05 -11.84
C THR A 122 -13.38 -6.27 -12.09
N ARG A 123 -14.51 -6.37 -11.38
CA ARG A 123 -15.47 -7.46 -11.55
C ARG A 123 -16.09 -7.48 -12.95
N GLU A 124 -16.42 -6.33 -13.51
CA GLU A 124 -16.93 -6.24 -14.90
C GLU A 124 -15.89 -6.74 -15.90
N PHE A 125 -14.64 -6.35 -15.74
CA PHE A 125 -13.53 -6.82 -16.57
C PHE A 125 -13.30 -8.34 -16.42
N GLU A 126 -13.21 -8.86 -15.19
CA GLU A 126 -13.03 -10.29 -14.91
C GLU A 126 -14.19 -11.13 -15.43
N ASN A 127 -15.43 -10.64 -15.32
CA ASN A 127 -16.61 -11.28 -15.88
C ASN A 127 -16.49 -11.39 -17.40
N CYS A 128 -16.11 -10.30 -18.08
CA CYS A 128 -15.89 -10.34 -19.52
C CYS A 128 -14.84 -11.37 -19.91
N LEU A 129 -13.69 -11.41 -19.23
CA LEU A 129 -12.62 -12.38 -19.50
C LEU A 129 -13.10 -13.83 -19.36
N ARG A 130 -13.91 -14.11 -18.33
CA ARG A 130 -14.47 -15.45 -18.10
C ARG A 130 -15.45 -15.86 -19.20
N ASP A 131 -16.24 -14.92 -19.68
CA ASP A 131 -17.34 -15.18 -20.62
C ASP A 131 -16.86 -15.26 -22.08
N HIS A 132 -15.72 -14.64 -22.42
CA HIS A 132 -15.19 -14.54 -23.79
C HIS A 132 -13.81 -15.18 -23.97
N LYS A 133 -13.62 -16.39 -23.41
CA LYS A 133 -12.34 -17.11 -23.51
C LYS A 133 -11.91 -17.34 -24.97
N GLY A 134 -10.68 -16.99 -25.31
CA GLY A 134 -10.13 -17.05 -26.67
C GLY A 134 -10.36 -15.79 -27.52
N GLU A 135 -11.26 -14.90 -27.11
CA GLU A 135 -11.56 -13.63 -27.79
C GLU A 135 -11.44 -12.43 -26.84
N GLU A 136 -10.75 -12.61 -25.70
CA GLU A 136 -10.67 -11.65 -24.60
C GLU A 136 -10.14 -10.29 -25.07
N CYS A 137 -9.11 -10.30 -25.90
CA CYS A 137 -8.46 -9.08 -26.37
C CYS A 137 -9.37 -8.21 -27.23
N ALA A 138 -10.27 -8.82 -28.00
CA ALA A 138 -11.18 -8.10 -28.88
C ALA A 138 -12.41 -7.61 -28.12
N LEU A 139 -12.99 -8.48 -27.29
CA LEU A 139 -14.29 -8.23 -26.66
C LEU A 139 -14.19 -7.54 -25.30
N CYS A 140 -13.10 -7.73 -24.55
CA CYS A 140 -12.93 -7.19 -23.20
C CYS A 140 -12.04 -5.94 -23.14
N LEU A 141 -11.50 -5.48 -24.27
CA LEU A 141 -10.72 -4.25 -24.34
C LEU A 141 -11.48 -3.03 -23.78
N PRO A 142 -12.78 -2.81 -24.03
CA PRO A 142 -13.51 -1.67 -23.45
C PRO A 142 -13.53 -1.70 -21.92
N HIS A 143 -13.75 -2.88 -21.32
CA HIS A 143 -13.75 -3.04 -19.86
C HIS A 143 -12.35 -2.82 -19.25
N TYR A 144 -11.31 -3.33 -19.92
CA TYR A 144 -9.92 -3.06 -19.52
C TYR A 144 -9.60 -1.56 -19.57
N LEU A 145 -10.00 -0.87 -20.65
CA LEU A 145 -9.74 0.56 -20.80
C LEU A 145 -10.52 1.40 -19.78
N ASP A 146 -11.74 1.02 -19.44
CA ASP A 146 -12.54 1.68 -18.40
C ASP A 146 -11.90 1.51 -17.01
N LEU A 147 -11.51 0.28 -16.63
CA LEU A 147 -10.79 0.00 -15.38
C LEU A 147 -9.45 0.75 -15.31
N ASN A 148 -8.62 0.65 -16.35
CA ASN A 148 -7.33 1.32 -16.41
C ASN A 148 -7.48 2.85 -16.45
N GLY A 149 -8.51 3.36 -17.14
CA GLY A 149 -8.83 4.77 -17.20
C GLY A 149 -9.21 5.34 -15.84
N PHE A 150 -10.04 4.62 -15.09
CA PHE A 150 -10.39 4.95 -13.71
C PHE A 150 -9.14 5.02 -12.81
N TYR A 151 -8.30 3.98 -12.85
CA TYR A 151 -7.04 3.97 -12.09
C TYR A 151 -6.13 5.15 -12.44
N VAL A 152 -5.92 5.42 -13.73
CA VAL A 152 -5.06 6.55 -14.17
C VAL A 152 -5.65 7.90 -13.77
N GLY A 153 -6.98 8.01 -13.72
CA GLY A 153 -7.67 9.18 -13.19
C GLY A 153 -7.35 9.42 -11.71
N LEU A 154 -7.45 8.37 -10.90
CA LEU A 154 -7.08 8.42 -9.48
C LEU A 154 -5.59 8.74 -9.27
N ASP A 155 -4.71 8.07 -10.02
CA ASP A 155 -3.26 8.29 -9.95
C ASP A 155 -2.88 9.75 -10.21
N LYS A 156 -3.53 10.39 -11.19
CA LYS A 156 -3.34 11.82 -11.47
C LYS A 156 -3.93 12.72 -10.40
N HIS A 157 -5.14 12.42 -9.92
CA HIS A 157 -5.82 13.22 -8.91
C HIS A 157 -5.07 13.20 -7.56
N ASN A 158 -4.48 12.05 -7.22
CA ASN A 158 -3.82 11.81 -5.95
C ASN A 158 -2.29 11.94 -6.02
N ASN A 159 -1.73 12.48 -7.11
CA ASN A 159 -0.27 12.58 -7.31
C ASN A 159 0.48 11.25 -7.06
N GLY A 160 -0.07 10.13 -7.54
CA GLY A 160 0.48 8.79 -7.37
C GLY A 160 0.26 8.16 -5.98
N GLN A 161 -0.46 8.84 -5.07
CA GLN A 161 -0.80 8.34 -3.74
C GLN A 161 -2.14 7.58 -3.76
N VAL A 162 -2.21 6.55 -4.60
CA VAL A 162 -3.39 5.68 -4.71
C VAL A 162 -3.32 4.59 -3.65
N CYS A 163 -4.46 4.18 -3.11
CA CYS A 163 -4.59 2.97 -2.29
C CYS A 163 -3.74 1.79 -2.80
N TYR A 164 -2.87 1.24 -1.95
CA TYR A 164 -1.91 0.23 -2.38
C TYR A 164 -2.56 -1.10 -2.79
N ASP A 165 -3.72 -1.47 -2.20
CA ASP A 165 -4.53 -2.61 -2.65
C ASP A 165 -4.90 -2.49 -4.14
N MET A 166 -5.31 -1.28 -4.57
CA MET A 166 -5.64 -0.99 -5.97
C MET A 166 -4.40 -0.97 -6.87
N GLN A 167 -3.25 -0.49 -6.36
CA GLN A 167 -2.00 -0.51 -7.11
C GLN A 167 -1.54 -1.94 -7.41
N ASP A 168 -1.53 -2.83 -6.42
CA ASP A 168 -1.16 -4.25 -6.62
C ASP A 168 -2.15 -4.94 -7.57
N SER A 169 -3.46 -4.73 -7.36
CA SER A 169 -4.50 -5.28 -8.22
C SER A 169 -4.34 -4.81 -9.68
N MET A 170 -4.18 -3.51 -9.92
CA MET A 170 -4.01 -2.96 -11.27
C MET A 170 -2.70 -3.44 -11.91
N ASN A 171 -1.62 -3.59 -11.15
CA ASN A 171 -0.36 -4.11 -11.65
C ASN A 171 -0.50 -5.57 -12.13
N ARG A 172 -1.15 -6.42 -11.33
CA ARG A 172 -1.47 -7.80 -11.71
C ARG A 172 -2.40 -7.86 -12.91
N THR A 173 -3.43 -7.01 -12.96
CA THR A 173 -4.34 -6.91 -14.10
C THR A 173 -3.62 -6.53 -15.39
N ARG A 174 -2.69 -5.55 -15.34
CA ARG A 174 -1.85 -5.17 -16.48
C ARG A 174 -0.93 -6.30 -16.91
N GLU A 175 -0.34 -7.02 -15.96
CA GLU A 175 0.49 -8.18 -16.24
C GLU A 175 -0.33 -9.28 -16.93
N HIS A 176 -1.49 -9.63 -16.39
CA HIS A 176 -2.37 -10.64 -16.97
C HIS A 176 -2.83 -10.26 -18.37
N TRP A 177 -3.27 -9.01 -18.57
CA TRP A 177 -3.69 -8.50 -19.87
C TRP A 177 -2.56 -8.50 -20.91
N SER A 178 -1.36 -8.08 -20.51
CA SER A 178 -0.25 -7.89 -21.45
C SER A 178 0.59 -9.13 -21.70
N LYS A 179 0.92 -9.91 -20.66
CA LYS A 179 1.83 -11.05 -20.75
C LYS A 179 1.08 -12.37 -20.94
N ASP A 180 0.06 -12.62 -20.11
CA ASP A 180 -0.62 -13.90 -20.11
C ASP A 180 -1.56 -14.00 -21.33
N LEU A 181 -2.41 -12.98 -21.52
CA LEU A 181 -3.36 -12.92 -22.63
C LEU A 181 -2.75 -12.35 -23.92
N LYS A 182 -1.58 -11.70 -23.85
CA LYS A 182 -0.89 -11.09 -25.00
C LYS A 182 -1.74 -10.07 -25.77
N CYS A 183 -2.68 -9.42 -25.09
CA CYS A 183 -3.58 -8.44 -25.70
C CYS A 183 -2.90 -7.10 -26.01
N CYS A 184 -1.70 -6.85 -25.47
CA CYS A 184 -0.94 -5.64 -25.75
C CYS A 184 -0.19 -5.77 -27.09
N HIS A 185 -0.87 -5.49 -28.19
CA HIS A 185 -0.24 -5.34 -29.50
C HIS A 185 0.21 -3.90 -29.72
N ARG A 186 1.47 -3.61 -29.40
CA ARG A 186 2.07 -2.33 -29.77
C ARG A 186 2.32 -2.33 -31.28
N GLN A 187 1.56 -1.53 -32.03
CA GLN A 187 1.82 -1.29 -33.45
C GLN A 187 3.14 -0.52 -33.59
N PHE A 188 4.25 -1.24 -33.56
CA PHE A 188 5.57 -0.71 -33.86
C PHE A 188 5.73 -0.69 -35.39
N ASN A 189 5.93 0.49 -35.97
CA ASN A 189 6.31 0.58 -37.38
C ASN A 189 7.84 0.61 -37.47
N PRO A 190 8.50 -0.54 -37.76
CA PRO A 190 9.96 -0.63 -37.79
C PRO A 190 10.57 0.32 -38.83
N LEU A 191 9.84 0.64 -39.90
CA LEU A 191 10.33 1.46 -40.99
C LEU A 191 10.61 2.91 -40.54
N ILE A 192 9.69 3.51 -39.78
CA ILE A 192 9.84 4.89 -39.28
C ILE A 192 11.02 4.97 -38.31
N PHE A 193 11.16 3.97 -37.43
CA PHE A 193 12.26 3.90 -36.49
C PHE A 193 13.62 3.80 -37.20
N LEU A 194 13.74 2.92 -38.19
CA LEU A 194 14.98 2.75 -38.96
C LEU A 194 15.37 4.00 -39.74
N ILE A 195 14.41 4.70 -40.35
CA ILE A 195 14.66 5.96 -41.05
C ILE A 195 15.18 7.02 -40.08
N ALA A 196 14.56 7.17 -38.91
CA ALA A 196 14.98 8.15 -37.91
C ALA A 196 16.41 7.87 -37.40
N CYS A 197 16.73 6.60 -37.12
CA CYS A 197 18.08 6.19 -36.75
C CYS A 197 19.10 6.44 -37.87
N GLY A 198 18.73 6.17 -39.12
CA GLY A 198 19.59 6.41 -40.28
C GLY A 198 19.92 7.90 -40.45
N ILE A 199 18.92 8.78 -40.35
CA ILE A 199 19.13 10.23 -40.41
C ILE A 199 20.05 10.70 -39.28
N ALA A 200 19.80 10.26 -38.05
CA ALA A 200 20.61 10.62 -36.89
C ALA A 200 22.08 10.18 -37.03
N ALA A 201 22.34 9.05 -37.68
CA ALA A 201 23.69 8.56 -37.94
C ALA A 201 24.40 9.29 -39.10
N ILE A 202 23.66 9.71 -40.14
CA ILE A 202 24.22 10.38 -41.33
C ILE A 202 24.53 11.85 -41.05
N LEU A 203 23.75 12.52 -40.20
CA LEU A 203 23.92 13.95 -39.88
C LEU A 203 25.34 14.32 -39.40
N PRO A 204 25.97 13.61 -38.44
CA PRO A 204 27.35 13.86 -38.05
C PRO A 204 28.35 13.63 -39.20
N ALA A 205 28.16 12.59 -40.00
CA ALA A 205 29.05 12.29 -41.12
C ALA A 205 29.03 13.42 -42.16
N LEU A 206 27.84 13.95 -42.49
CA LEU A 206 27.70 15.10 -43.38
C LEU A 206 28.28 16.39 -42.77
N PHE A 207 28.13 16.59 -41.47
CA PHE A 207 28.72 17.74 -40.77
C PHE A 207 30.26 17.70 -40.83
N TYR A 208 30.88 16.56 -40.52
CA TYR A 208 32.33 16.42 -40.59
C TYR A 208 32.87 16.47 -42.04
N ALA A 209 32.16 15.87 -42.99
CA ALA A 209 32.54 15.95 -44.40
C ALA A 209 32.46 17.38 -44.95
N SER A 210 31.41 18.13 -44.60
CA SER A 210 31.23 19.52 -45.05
C SER A 210 32.26 20.47 -44.42
N THR A 211 32.50 20.36 -43.11
CA THR A 211 33.54 21.14 -42.43
C THR A 211 34.92 20.86 -43.02
N TYR A 212 35.29 19.58 -43.19
CA TYR A 212 36.55 19.19 -43.84
C TYR A 212 36.69 19.79 -45.25
N ALA A 213 35.65 19.69 -46.08
CA ALA A 213 35.67 20.22 -47.44
C ALA A 213 35.79 21.75 -47.49
N LEU A 214 35.13 22.46 -46.58
CA LEU A 214 35.21 23.93 -46.47
C LEU A 214 36.59 24.39 -46.02
N THR A 215 37.16 23.76 -44.99
CA THR A 215 38.52 24.08 -44.50
C THR A 215 39.56 23.87 -45.60
N LYS A 216 39.50 22.74 -46.30
CA LYS A 216 40.42 22.44 -47.42
C LYS A 216 40.27 23.41 -48.60
N ARG A 217 39.05 23.91 -48.86
CA ARG A 217 38.83 24.95 -49.89
C ARG A 217 39.39 26.29 -49.46
N GLN A 218 39.26 26.68 -48.20
CA GLN A 218 39.83 27.92 -47.67
C GLN A 218 41.36 27.91 -47.73
N GLU A 219 42.01 26.81 -47.37
CA GLU A 219 43.47 26.63 -47.50
C GLU A 219 43.94 26.84 -48.95
N ARG A 220 43.24 26.26 -49.92
CA ARG A 220 43.56 26.43 -51.35
C ARG A 220 43.38 27.86 -51.87
N ASN A 221 42.44 28.61 -51.31
CA ASN A 221 42.11 29.96 -51.78
C ASN A 221 42.94 31.06 -51.10
N HIS A 222 43.46 30.82 -49.88
CA HIS A 222 44.20 31.82 -49.11
C HIS A 222 45.73 31.68 -49.13
N GLY A 223 46.29 30.75 -49.91
CA GLY A 223 47.71 30.74 -50.27
C GLY A 223 48.67 30.90 -49.08
N ILE A 224 48.75 29.86 -48.25
CA ILE A 224 50.00 29.48 -47.58
C ILE A 224 50.50 28.23 -48.30
#